data_AF-A0A4Y2UKD3-F1
#
_entry.id   AF-A0A4Y2UKD3-F1
#
_cell.length_a   1.000
_cell.length_b   1.000
_cell.length_c   1.000
_cell.angle_alpha   90.00
_cell.angle_beta   90.00
_cell.angle_gamma   90.00
#
_symmetry.space_group_name_H-M   'P 1'
#
loop_
_entity.id
_entity.type
_entity.pdbx_description
1 polymer ?
#
loop_
_entity_poly.entity_id
_entity_poly.type
_entity_poly.pdbx_seq_one_letter_code
_entity_poly.pdbx_strand_id
1 'polypeptide(L)'
;MHWSRECIQFATGHGPFPSYLKRFGLHSTDYCGCGEIGNPLHYATRCPLTLSYHHKEPRPQFIVHWWKSALSRKLSRRNIDNLITFLATNEDLIKSQNTTPSHTPA
;
A
#
# COMPACT_ATOMS: atom_id res chain seq x y z
N MET A 1 -8.08 -11.14 -19.64
CA MET A 1 -7.04 -10.33 -18.97
C MET A 1 -6.36 -11.21 -17.94
N HIS A 2 -5.09 -11.55 -18.12
CA HIS A 2 -4.33 -12.25 -17.09
C HIS A 2 -3.62 -11.18 -16.26
N TRP A 3 -4.03 -11.00 -15.01
CA TRP A 3 -3.32 -10.16 -14.05
C TRP A 3 -2.31 -11.03 -13.30
N SER A 4 -1.17 -10.46 -12.91
CA SER A 4 -0.21 -11.18 -12.09
C SER A 4 -0.80 -11.45 -10.70
N ARG A 5 -0.26 -12.48 -10.02
CA ARG A 5 -0.67 -12.81 -8.65
C ARG A 5 -0.44 -11.62 -7.72
N GLU A 6 0.67 -10.91 -7.92
CA GLU A 6 1.09 -9.74 -7.16
C GLU A 6 0.11 -8.59 -7.35
N CYS A 7 -0.32 -8.31 -8.59
CA CYS A 7 -1.36 -7.31 -8.88
C CYS A 7 -2.69 -7.64 -8.18
N ILE A 8 -3.09 -8.92 -8.20
CA ILE A 8 -4.33 -9.37 -7.55
C ILE A 8 -4.24 -9.19 -6.04
N GLN A 9 -3.13 -9.62 -5.43
CA GLN A 9 -2.88 -9.46 -4.01
C GLN A 9 -2.89 -7.97 -3.61
N PHE A 10 -2.15 -7.14 -4.34
CA PHE A 10 -2.09 -5.69 -4.13
C PHE A 10 -3.48 -5.05 -4.20
N ALA A 11 -4.23 -5.27 -5.29
CA ALA A 11 -5.55 -4.65 -5.47
C ALA A 11 -6.60 -5.10 -4.44
N THR A 12 -6.42 -6.29 -3.85
CA THR A 12 -7.33 -6.84 -2.83
C THR A 12 -6.89 -6.57 -1.40
N GLY A 13 -5.78 -5.84 -1.19
CA GLY A 13 -5.29 -5.55 0.15
C GLY A 13 -4.44 -6.66 0.78
N HIS A 14 -4.09 -7.72 0.05
CA HIS A 14 -3.30 -8.83 0.58
C HIS A 14 -1.81 -8.61 0.38
N GLY A 15 -1.00 -8.92 1.39
CA GLY A 15 0.45 -8.87 1.30
C GLY A 15 1.08 -8.27 2.56
N PRO A 16 2.37 -7.88 2.51
CA PRO A 16 3.09 -7.34 3.65
C PRO A 16 2.72 -5.89 3.98
N PHE A 17 1.47 -5.47 3.75
CA PHE A 17 1.01 -4.11 4.04
C PHE A 17 0.67 -3.96 5.53
N PRO A 18 1.01 -2.83 6.17
CA PRO A 18 0.69 -2.58 7.58
C PRO A 18 -0.76 -2.91 7.94
N SER A 19 -1.72 -2.43 7.15
CA SER A 19 -3.16 -2.68 7.35
C SER A 19 -3.55 -4.16 7.30
N TYR A 20 -2.94 -4.93 6.41
CA TYR A 20 -3.18 -6.37 6.30
C TYR A 20 -2.54 -7.11 7.47
N LEU A 21 -1.28 -6.84 7.79
CA LEU A 21 -0.55 -7.51 8.85
C LEU A 21 -1.18 -7.26 10.23
N LYS A 22 -1.64 -6.03 10.49
CA LYS A 22 -2.36 -5.68 11.73
C LYS A 22 -3.63 -6.48 11.89
N ARG A 23 -4.40 -6.67 10.81
CA ARG A 23 -5.66 -7.46 10.82
C ARG A 23 -5.44 -8.91 11.29
N PHE A 24 -4.28 -9.50 11.01
CA PHE A 24 -3.94 -10.86 11.41
C PHE A 24 -3.04 -10.94 12.66
N GLY A 25 -2.81 -9.82 13.35
CA GLY A 25 -1.94 -9.79 14.54
C GLY A 25 -0.46 -10.03 14.25
N LEU A 26 -0.03 -9.93 12.99
CA LEU A 26 1.37 -10.09 12.56
C LEU A 26 2.19 -8.80 12.71
N HIS A 27 1.52 -7.66 12.89
CA HIS A 27 2.17 -6.37 13.12
C HIS A 27 1.39 -5.56 14.17
N SER A 28 2.10 -4.74 14.93
CA SER A 28 1.55 -3.96 16.04
C SER A 28 0.73 -2.74 15.56
N THR A 29 1.03 -2.22 14.37
CA THR A 29 0.44 -0.99 13.80
C THR A 29 0.01 -1.21 12.35
N ASP A 30 -1.05 -0.52 11.92
CA ASP A 30 -1.50 -0.45 10.52
C ASP A 30 -0.97 0.80 9.79
N TYR A 31 -0.10 1.59 10.43
CA TYR A 31 0.45 2.80 9.84
C TYR A 31 1.65 2.54 8.91
N CYS A 32 1.63 3.25 7.79
CA CYS A 32 2.76 3.48 6.91
C CYS A 32 3.80 4.37 7.59
N GLY A 33 5.05 4.34 7.13
CA GLY A 33 6.12 5.25 7.56
C GLY A 33 5.77 6.75 7.39
N CYS A 34 4.77 7.09 6.58
CA CYS A 34 4.26 8.46 6.44
C CYS A 34 3.21 8.86 7.50
N GLY A 35 2.81 7.97 8.42
CA GLY A 35 1.87 8.24 9.50
C GLY A 35 0.38 7.96 9.18
N GLU A 36 0.05 7.58 7.94
CA GLU A 36 -1.31 7.22 7.51
C GLU A 36 -1.48 5.71 7.38
N ILE A 37 -2.72 5.21 7.26
CA ILE A 37 -2.99 3.77 7.13
C ILE A 37 -2.31 3.20 5.88
N GLY A 38 -1.39 2.26 6.09
CA GLY A 38 -0.61 1.58 5.07
C GLY A 38 -1.44 0.51 4.35
N ASN A 39 -2.34 0.93 3.46
CA ASN A 39 -3.09 0.06 2.56
C ASN A 39 -2.75 0.35 1.08
N PRO A 40 -3.02 -0.59 0.15
CA PRO A 40 -2.67 -0.40 -1.27
C PRO A 40 -3.27 0.81 -1.94
N LEU A 41 -4.50 1.22 -1.57
CA LEU A 41 -5.11 2.43 -2.12
C LEU A 41 -4.34 3.67 -1.71
N HIS A 42 -3.93 3.76 -0.45
CA HIS A 42 -3.09 4.85 0.06
C HIS A 42 -1.76 4.94 -0.70
N TYR A 43 -1.03 3.82 -0.86
CA TYR A 43 0.22 3.79 -1.63
C TYR A 43 0.02 4.16 -3.10
N ALA A 44 -1.10 3.76 -3.70
CA ALA A 44 -1.33 4.04 -5.10
C ALA A 44 -1.81 5.47 -5.40
N THR A 45 -2.23 6.26 -4.39
CA THR A 45 -2.95 7.52 -4.65
C THR A 45 -2.54 8.72 -3.79
N ARG A 46 -2.00 8.51 -2.58
CA ARG A 46 -1.82 9.58 -1.59
C ARG A 46 -0.49 9.55 -0.85
N CYS A 47 0.16 8.39 -0.74
CA CYS A 47 1.34 8.24 0.11
C CYS A 47 2.53 9.08 -0.40
N PRO A 48 3.07 10.01 0.40
CA PRO A 48 4.21 10.85 0.00
C PRO A 48 5.46 10.04 -0.39
N LEU A 49 5.64 8.85 0.19
CA LEU A 49 6.78 7.97 -0.10
C LEU A 49 6.71 7.32 -1.50
N THR A 50 5.59 7.48 -2.21
CA THR A 50 5.32 6.80 -3.49
C THR A 50 4.78 7.76 -4.57
N LEU A 51 5.08 9.06 -4.44
CA LEU A 51 4.60 10.12 -5.34
C LEU A 51 4.77 9.82 -6.83
N SER A 52 5.90 9.19 -7.22
CA SER A 52 6.20 8.82 -8.61
C SER A 52 5.24 7.78 -9.20
N TYR A 53 4.53 7.02 -8.36
CA TYR A 53 3.64 5.94 -8.75
C TYR A 53 2.16 6.31 -8.63
N HIS A 54 1.86 7.55 -8.24
CA HIS A 54 0.49 7.97 -7.97
C HIS A 54 -0.40 7.85 -9.19
N HIS A 55 -1.56 7.27 -8.93
CA HIS A 55 -2.71 7.30 -9.80
C HIS A 55 -3.75 8.26 -9.21
N LYS A 56 -4.63 8.77 -10.08
CA LYS A 56 -5.72 9.63 -9.64
C LYS A 56 -6.59 8.91 -8.61
N GLU A 57 -6.78 9.53 -7.45
CA GLU A 57 -7.61 8.97 -6.39
C GLU A 57 -9.06 8.74 -6.87
N PRO A 58 -9.62 7.52 -6.69
CA PRO A 58 -11.01 7.24 -7.01
C PRO A 58 -11.96 7.80 -5.95
N ARG A 59 -13.22 8.01 -6.33
CA ARG A 59 -14.28 8.15 -5.32
C ARG A 59 -14.52 6.80 -4.64
N PRO A 60 -14.92 6.78 -3.35
CA PRO A 60 -15.12 5.53 -2.61
C PRO A 60 -16.01 4.49 -3.32
N GLN A 61 -17.11 4.91 -3.94
CA GLN A 61 -18.01 3.98 -4.64
C GLN A 61 -17.41 3.33 -5.90
N PHE A 62 -16.27 3.83 -6.40
CA PHE A 62 -15.67 3.38 -7.65
C PHE A 62 -14.33 2.67 -7.47
N ILE A 63 -13.90 2.37 -6.24
CA ILE A 63 -12.59 1.74 -5.96
C ILE A 63 -12.40 0.43 -6.76
N VAL A 64 -13.42 -0.44 -6.79
CA VAL A 64 -13.33 -1.72 -7.53
C VAL A 64 -13.18 -1.50 -9.04
N HIS A 65 -13.97 -0.59 -9.61
CA HIS A 65 -13.87 -0.26 -11.03
C HIS A 65 -12.54 0.40 -11.36
N TRP A 66 -12.04 1.24 -10.45
CA TRP A 66 -10.76 1.90 -10.57
C TRP A 66 -9.60 0.90 -10.61
N TRP A 67 -9.58 -0.10 -9.71
CA TRP A 67 -8.57 -1.16 -9.76
C TRP A 67 -8.61 -1.94 -11.07
N LYS A 68 -9.82 -2.30 -11.54
CA LYS A 68 -9.98 -2.93 -12.86
C LYS A 68 -9.34 -2.07 -13.95
N SER A 69 -9.67 -0.79 -14.01
CA SER A 69 -9.12 0.13 -15.01
C SER A 69 -7.59 0.31 -14.90
N ALA A 70 -7.07 0.45 -13.68
CA ALA A 70 -5.64 0.58 -13.40
C ALA A 70 -4.86 -0.66 -13.87
N LEU A 71 -5.41 -1.86 -13.64
CA LEU A 71 -4.79 -3.12 -14.05
C LEU A 71 -5.04 -3.49 -15.52
N SER A 72 -6.07 -2.94 -16.17
CA SER A 72 -6.37 -3.21 -17.58
C SER A 72 -5.43 -2.47 -18.54
N ARG A 73 -5.04 -1.23 -18.24
CA ARG A 73 -4.22 -0.40 -19.15
C ARG A 73 -2.73 -0.73 -19.00
N LYS A 74 -2.02 -0.99 -20.11
CA LYS A 74 -0.61 -1.45 -20.10
C LYS A 74 0.33 -0.52 -19.32
N LEU A 75 0.27 0.79 -19.57
CA LEU A 75 1.12 1.77 -18.86
C LEU A 75 0.77 1.87 -17.38
N SER A 76 -0.52 1.91 -17.06
CA SER A 76 -1.02 1.98 -15.68
C SER A 76 -0.62 0.75 -14.87
N ARG A 77 -0.80 -0.45 -15.44
CA ARG A 77 -0.37 -1.71 -14.83
C ARG A 77 1.14 -1.75 -14.60
N ARG A 78 1.95 -1.33 -15.57
CA ARG A 78 3.41 -1.23 -15.35
C ARG A 78 3.75 -0.31 -14.19
N ASN A 79 3.03 0.80 -14.03
CA ASN A 79 3.22 1.70 -12.90
C ASN A 79 2.85 1.04 -11.56
N ILE A 80 1.77 0.24 -11.53
CA ILE A 80 1.39 -0.58 -10.37
C ILE A 80 2.45 -1.67 -10.10
N ASP A 81 2.95 -2.36 -11.11
CA ASP A 81 4.01 -3.38 -10.96
C ASP A 81 5.31 -2.76 -10.38
N ASN A 82 5.67 -1.57 -10.85
CA ASN A 82 6.82 -0.83 -10.33
C ASN A 82 6.59 -0.38 -8.87
N LEU A 83 5.37 0.05 -8.53
CA LEU A 83 4.99 0.36 -7.16
C LEU A 83 5.10 -0.86 -6.25
N ILE A 84 4.55 -2.00 -6.66
CA ILE A 84 4.63 -3.25 -5.89
C ILE A 84 6.09 -3.62 -5.65
N THR A 85 6.93 -3.57 -6.70
CA THR A 85 8.37 -3.81 -6.59
C THR A 85 9.03 -2.84 -5.61
N PHE A 86 8.72 -1.55 -5.70
CA PHE A 86 9.27 -0.53 -4.80
C PHE A 86 8.90 -0.82 -3.34
N LEU A 87 7.63 -1.15 -3.06
CA LEU A 87 7.17 -1.46 -1.71
C LEU A 87 7.83 -2.72 -1.14
N ALA A 88 8.04 -3.75 -1.97
CA ALA A 88 8.70 -4.98 -1.55
C ALA A 88 10.20 -4.78 -1.24
N THR A 89 10.89 -3.94 -2.03
CA THR A 89 12.32 -3.67 -1.83
C THR A 89 12.59 -2.69 -0.69
N ASN A 90 11.60 -1.86 -0.31
CA ASN A 90 11.76 -0.80 0.69
C ASN A 90 10.86 -1.02 1.92
N GLU A 91 10.61 -2.29 2.27
CA GLU A 91 9.66 -2.67 3.32
C GLU A 91 9.89 -1.93 4.65
N ASP A 92 11.15 -1.78 5.06
CA ASP A 92 11.53 -1.11 6.31
C ASP A 92 11.19 0.38 6.36
N LEU A 93 11.20 1.06 5.20
CA LEU A 93 10.84 2.48 5.06
C LEU A 93 9.32 2.68 5.00
N ILE A 94 8.62 1.67 4.50
CA ILE A 94 7.20 1.72 4.21
C ILE A 94 6.36 1.38 5.44
N LYS A 95 6.88 0.54 6.33
CA LYS A 95 6.24 0.21 7.61
C LYS A 95 6.67 1.22 8.68
N SER A 96 5.71 1.71 9.46
CA SER A 96 6.08 2.48 10.66
C SER A 96 6.77 1.54 11.65
N GLN A 97 7.98 1.92 12.07
CA GLN A 97 8.65 1.29 13.20
C GLN A 97 8.08 1.90 14.48
N ASN A 98 7.65 1.07 15.43
CA ASN A 98 7.33 1.58 16.75
C ASN A 98 8.62 1.98 17.46
N THR A 99 8.99 3.26 17.42
CA THR A 99 9.73 3.84 18.54
C THR A 99 8.70 4.06 19.64
N THR A 100 8.59 3.10 20.56
CA THR A 100 7.93 3.35 21.85
C THR A 100 8.60 4.60 22.44
N PRO A 101 7.88 5.71 22.74
CA PRO A 101 8.45 6.69 23.64
C PRO A 101 8.65 5.95 24.96
N SER A 102 9.88 5.86 25.42
CA SER A 102 10.17 5.39 26.77
C SER A 102 9.39 6.27 27.74
N HIS A 103 8.29 5.75 28.29
CA HIS A 103 7.70 6.32 29.48
C HIS A 103 8.72 6.12 30.60
N THR A 104 9.51 7.16 30.88
CA THR A 104 10.23 7.29 32.14
C THR A 104 9.19 7.60 33.21
N PRO A 105 8.98 6.74 34.23
CA PRO A 105 8.23 7.15 35.40
C PRO A 105 9.13 8.06 36.24
N ALA A 106 8.59 9.22 36.60
CA ALA A 106 9.08 10.03 37.71
C ALA A 106 8.60 9.42 39.04
#